data_AF-A0A356FDE0-F1
#
_entry.id   AF-A0A356FDE0-F1
#
_cell.length_a   1.000
_cell.length_b   1.000
_cell.length_c   1.000
_cell.angle_alpha   90.00
_cell.angle_beta   90.00
_cell.angle_gamma   90.00
#
_symmetry.space_group_name_H-M   'P 1'
#
loop_
_entity.id
_entity.type
_entity.pdbx_description
1 polymer ?
#
loop_
_entity_poly.entity_id
_entity_poly.type
_entity_poly.pdbx_seq_one_letter_code
_entity_poly.pdbx_strand_id
1 'polypeptide(L)'
;TLVSACRGSAGDCQETNCGVLEPGVNKITAYVWEGGGGWNMRVGLRDISGQVLNDGNGDVVFLGTGEEDELEGQILDEDAGCDLGVNPAGWIRTDGWNMLLSLLNPAGCGGGGVGLMEGNWVDPYDLMDEDPQAGDTWPDIDFTLGFASGFDNGGLTEEPTWVTKRYLDEEFGTDLPTGDVVDFQGIADYLSAAGVTQFSIPNDNVTAIATTYVINQTDDVLPVDICTASDDSIKVIVNEELVTNVSACRGSGGDCQETRPAMLEPGLNKITVQVWEGGGGWNFRLGIRESGSNQNLNGLNGLVEFLGADIDGDGPVDPPPPAGPRFVRGDADDNGVVNLTDAIFNLNYLFIGGAAPTCMDSSDADNSGTLQLTDGIFLLNYLFIGGAPPPAPGGECGLDPEEPADGLGCETFESCP
;
A
#
# COMPACT_ATOMS: atom_id res chain seq x y z
N THR A 1 19.89 -0.20 -12.44
CA THR A 1 18.48 0.13 -12.69
C THR A 1 18.02 -0.56 -13.96
N LEU A 2 17.10 -1.52 -13.83
CA LEU A 2 16.39 -2.11 -14.96
C LEU A 2 14.94 -1.62 -14.91
N VAL A 3 14.39 -1.20 -16.04
CA VAL A 3 13.01 -0.74 -16.16
C VAL A 3 12.49 -1.23 -17.49
N SER A 4 11.36 -1.93 -17.49
CA SER A 4 10.74 -2.50 -18.68
C SER A 4 9.37 -1.86 -18.97
N ALA A 5 9.24 -0.56 -18.70
CA ALA A 5 8.00 0.19 -18.89
C ALA A 5 8.11 1.22 -20.02
N CYS A 6 7.14 1.21 -20.95
CA CYS A 6 6.95 2.27 -21.92
C CYS A 6 6.53 3.57 -21.23
N ARG A 7 7.29 4.66 -21.41
CA ARG A 7 6.98 5.96 -20.78
C ARG A 7 7.62 7.15 -21.48
N GLY A 8 7.09 8.33 -21.22
CA GLY A 8 7.71 9.59 -21.63
C GLY A 8 8.98 9.89 -20.82
N SER A 9 9.96 10.56 -21.44
CA SER A 9 11.13 11.11 -20.73
C SER A 9 10.73 12.33 -19.90
N ALA A 10 11.24 12.43 -18.67
CA ALA A 10 11.03 13.59 -17.80
C ALA A 10 12.25 14.52 -17.70
N GLY A 11 12.01 15.70 -17.12
CA GLY A 11 13.06 16.66 -16.79
C GLY A 11 13.97 16.22 -15.65
N ASP A 12 13.47 15.36 -14.77
CA ASP A 12 14.16 14.82 -13.59
C ASP A 12 14.26 13.27 -13.66
N CYS A 13 15.08 12.68 -12.78
CA CYS A 13 15.19 11.25 -12.55
C CYS A 13 13.81 10.65 -12.29
N GLN A 14 13.39 9.77 -13.19
CA GLN A 14 12.12 9.06 -13.09
C GLN A 14 12.24 7.77 -12.29
N GLU A 15 13.47 7.34 -12.02
CA GLU A 15 13.83 6.14 -11.28
C GLU A 15 15.08 6.43 -10.48
N THR A 16 15.04 6.08 -9.20
CA THR A 16 16.18 6.15 -8.31
C THR A 16 16.51 4.75 -7.80
N ASN A 17 17.78 4.37 -7.92
CA ASN A 17 18.27 3.09 -7.43
C ASN A 17 19.68 3.27 -6.89
N CYS A 18 20.03 2.36 -5.97
CA CYS A 18 21.31 2.35 -5.31
C CYS A 18 22.48 2.11 -6.26
N GLY A 19 23.60 2.76 -5.95
CA GLY A 19 24.87 2.59 -6.65
C GLY A 19 26.02 3.13 -5.82
N VAL A 20 27.19 2.51 -5.95
CA VAL A 20 28.43 2.94 -5.29
C VAL A 20 29.40 3.45 -6.35
N LEU A 21 30.01 4.60 -6.07
CA LEU A 21 31.15 5.10 -6.82
C LEU A 21 32.41 4.81 -5.99
N GLU A 22 33.19 3.79 -6.37
CA GLU A 22 34.47 3.52 -5.72
C GLU A 22 35.51 4.58 -6.12
N PRO A 23 36.55 4.82 -5.30
CA PRO A 23 37.65 5.69 -5.69
C PRO A 23 38.25 5.29 -7.04
N GLY A 24 38.29 6.22 -8.00
CA GLY A 24 38.81 5.99 -9.35
C GLY A 24 37.77 6.20 -10.45
N VAL A 25 37.95 5.54 -11.59
CA VAL A 25 37.07 5.68 -12.76
C VAL A 25 35.94 4.64 -12.69
N ASN A 26 34.71 5.12 -12.58
CA ASN A 26 33.50 4.28 -12.61
C ASN A 26 32.84 4.43 -13.99
N LYS A 27 32.49 3.30 -14.62
CA LYS A 27 31.83 3.30 -15.93
C LYS A 27 30.33 3.14 -15.78
N ILE A 28 29.58 4.10 -16.31
CA ILE A 28 28.13 4.03 -16.41
C ILE A 28 27.76 3.56 -17.80
N THR A 29 27.03 2.45 -17.89
CA THR A 29 26.51 1.92 -19.15
C THR A 29 24.99 2.00 -19.11
N ALA A 30 24.39 2.62 -20.13
CA ALA A 30 22.95 2.74 -20.28
C ALA A 30 22.51 2.11 -21.60
N TYR A 31 21.41 1.36 -21.54
CA TYR A 31 20.73 0.80 -22.69
C TYR A 31 19.32 1.38 -22.74
N VAL A 32 18.86 1.70 -23.96
CA VAL A 32 17.54 2.30 -24.20
C VAL A 32 16.91 1.52 -25.34
N TRP A 33 15.69 1.08 -25.12
CA TRP A 33 14.88 0.38 -26.11
C TRP A 33 13.73 1.29 -26.55
N GLU A 34 13.32 1.16 -27.81
CA GLU A 34 12.20 1.90 -28.40
C GLU A 34 11.32 0.95 -29.22
N GLY A 35 10.02 1.20 -29.21
CA GLY A 35 9.00 0.37 -29.85
C GLY A 35 8.12 1.08 -30.88
N GLY A 36 8.55 2.24 -31.42
CA GLY A 36 7.79 2.98 -32.44
C GLY A 36 7.63 4.49 -32.24
N GLY A 37 8.45 5.10 -31.37
CA GLY A 37 8.40 6.54 -31.03
C GLY A 37 9.76 7.25 -31.13
N GLY A 38 9.83 8.48 -30.61
CA GLY A 38 11.11 9.15 -30.39
C GLY A 38 11.77 8.67 -29.09
N TRP A 39 13.09 8.56 -29.07
CA TRP A 39 13.84 8.10 -27.89
C TRP A 39 14.81 9.17 -27.39
N ASN A 40 14.98 9.24 -26.08
CA ASN A 40 15.96 10.08 -25.39
C ASN A 40 16.37 9.38 -24.10
N MET A 41 17.57 9.68 -23.60
CA MET A 41 18.04 9.20 -22.31
C MET A 41 18.69 10.32 -21.51
N ARG A 42 18.51 10.24 -20.20
CA ARG A 42 19.21 11.07 -19.22
C ARG A 42 19.57 10.17 -18.06
N VAL A 43 20.82 10.25 -17.62
CA VAL A 43 21.28 9.60 -16.39
C VAL A 43 21.79 10.70 -15.49
N GLY A 44 21.24 10.76 -14.28
CA GLY A 44 21.68 11.66 -13.22
C GLY A 44 22.28 10.84 -12.09
N LEU A 45 23.25 11.42 -11.38
CA LEU A 45 23.77 10.87 -10.14
C LEU A 45 23.35 11.79 -9.00
N ARG A 46 22.92 11.18 -7.89
CA ARG A 46 22.56 11.87 -6.66
C ARG A 46 23.34 11.24 -5.52
N ASP A 47 23.74 12.04 -4.55
CA ASP A 47 24.22 11.48 -3.28
C ASP A 47 23.06 10.93 -2.44
N ILE A 48 23.38 10.32 -1.30
CA ILE A 48 22.39 9.69 -0.42
C ILE A 48 21.42 10.69 0.23
N SER A 49 21.73 11.99 0.18
CA SER A 49 20.82 13.06 0.62
C SER A 49 19.89 13.55 -0.50
N GLY A 50 20.01 12.98 -1.70
CA GLY A 50 19.24 13.35 -2.88
C GLY A 50 19.83 14.52 -3.66
N GLN A 51 21.00 15.06 -3.28
CA GLN A 51 21.62 16.18 -3.98
C GLN A 51 22.17 15.72 -5.34
N VAL A 52 21.80 16.44 -6.41
CA VAL A 52 22.33 16.18 -7.76
C VAL A 52 23.83 16.46 -7.81
N LEU A 53 24.60 15.44 -8.21
CA LEU A 53 26.04 15.54 -8.44
C LEU A 53 26.30 16.14 -9.83
N ASN A 54 27.22 17.11 -9.87
CA ASN A 54 27.67 17.78 -11.10
C ASN A 54 29.18 18.09 -11.01
N ASP A 55 29.78 18.64 -12.07
CA ASP A 55 31.22 18.98 -12.11
C ASP A 55 31.66 20.01 -11.06
N GLY A 56 30.73 20.68 -10.36
CA GLY A 56 31.01 21.56 -9.24
C GLY A 56 31.17 20.84 -7.90
N ASN A 57 30.81 19.55 -7.80
CA ASN A 57 31.05 18.73 -6.62
C ASN A 57 32.53 18.32 -6.56
N GLY A 58 33.26 18.70 -5.51
CA GLY A 58 34.72 18.53 -5.44
C GLY A 58 35.22 17.08 -5.47
N ASP A 59 34.33 16.12 -5.19
CA ASP A 59 34.66 14.70 -5.04
C ASP A 59 34.34 13.86 -6.29
N VAL A 60 33.61 14.42 -7.28
CA VAL A 60 33.18 13.70 -8.48
C VAL A 60 33.46 14.53 -9.73
N VAL A 61 34.07 13.91 -10.74
CA VAL A 61 34.38 14.54 -12.03
C VAL A 61 33.73 13.74 -13.15
N PHE A 62 32.95 14.39 -14.03
CA PHE A 62 32.32 13.72 -15.16
C PHE A 62 33.27 13.74 -16.38
N LEU A 63 33.88 12.59 -16.67
CA LEU A 63 34.92 12.45 -17.71
C LEU A 63 34.37 12.36 -19.15
N GLY A 64 33.05 12.23 -19.32
CA GLY A 64 32.43 11.97 -20.63
C GLY A 64 32.79 10.59 -21.19
N THR A 65 32.85 10.47 -22.52
CA THR A 65 33.13 9.18 -23.20
C THR A 65 34.63 8.85 -23.31
N GLY A 66 35.52 9.77 -22.92
CA GLY A 66 36.97 9.67 -23.17
C GLY A 66 37.36 9.85 -24.65
N GLU A 67 38.67 9.92 -24.90
CA GLU A 67 39.29 9.74 -26.23
C GLU A 67 40.09 8.43 -26.22
N GLU A 68 40.01 7.63 -27.29
CA GLU A 68 40.85 6.44 -27.58
C GLU A 68 41.24 5.54 -26.39
N ASP A 69 40.31 4.73 -25.87
CA ASP A 69 40.55 3.61 -24.94
C ASP A 69 41.26 3.96 -23.60
N GLU A 70 41.40 5.25 -23.23
CA GLU A 70 42.10 5.66 -21.99
C GLU A 70 41.25 5.52 -20.71
N LEU A 71 39.96 5.25 -20.84
CA LEU A 71 39.05 5.09 -19.70
C LEU A 71 38.67 3.61 -19.51
N GLU A 72 39.39 2.94 -18.61
CA GLU A 72 38.96 1.63 -18.09
C GLU A 72 38.08 1.82 -16.87
N GLY A 73 36.81 1.44 -17.01
CA GLY A 73 35.85 1.42 -15.92
C GLY A 73 36.11 0.28 -14.96
N GLN A 74 35.99 0.56 -13.67
CA GLN A 74 35.95 -0.48 -12.65
C GLN A 74 34.64 -1.30 -12.75
N ILE A 75 34.74 -2.60 -12.49
CA ILE A 75 33.60 -3.49 -12.31
C ILE A 75 33.54 -3.80 -10.82
N LEU A 76 32.37 -3.58 -10.22
CA LEU A 76 32.11 -3.93 -8.83
C LEU A 76 31.46 -5.30 -8.81
N ASP A 77 31.97 -6.18 -7.95
CA ASP A 77 31.45 -7.53 -7.73
C ASP A 77 30.51 -7.59 -6.50
N GLU A 78 30.36 -6.48 -5.75
CA GLU A 78 29.53 -6.38 -4.54
C GLU A 78 28.34 -5.45 -4.76
N ASP A 79 27.20 -5.82 -4.17
CA ASP A 79 26.00 -4.99 -4.17
C ASP A 79 26.24 -3.67 -3.42
N ALA A 80 25.58 -2.61 -3.90
CA ALA A 80 25.75 -1.26 -3.38
C ALA A 80 25.38 -1.12 -1.89
N GLY A 81 24.65 -2.09 -1.32
CA GLY A 81 24.38 -2.20 0.12
C GLY A 81 23.62 -1.02 0.73
N CYS A 82 23.09 -0.11 -0.09
CA CYS A 82 22.22 0.96 0.40
C CYS A 82 20.75 0.54 0.32
N ASP A 83 20.04 0.91 1.38
CA ASP A 83 18.59 0.86 1.45
C ASP A 83 18.07 2.28 1.29
N LEU A 84 17.23 2.49 0.28
CA LEU A 84 16.60 3.78 0.00
C LEU A 84 15.23 3.92 0.69
N GLY A 85 14.71 2.84 1.27
CA GLY A 85 13.36 2.75 1.78
C GLY A 85 12.29 2.82 0.69
N VAL A 86 11.05 2.98 1.16
CA VAL A 86 9.81 2.90 0.35
C VAL A 86 9.62 4.12 -0.56
N ASN A 87 9.99 5.31 -0.10
CA ASN A 87 9.78 6.55 -0.85
C ASN A 87 10.99 7.52 -0.74
N PRO A 88 12.13 7.20 -1.39
CA PRO A 88 13.31 8.05 -1.37
C PRO A 88 13.18 9.31 -2.24
N ALA A 89 12.49 9.19 -3.39
CA ALA A 89 12.50 10.19 -4.45
C ALA A 89 11.14 10.90 -4.64
N GLY A 90 10.18 10.68 -3.74
CA GLY A 90 8.83 11.22 -3.82
C GLY A 90 7.82 10.32 -4.53
N TRP A 91 8.20 9.09 -4.86
CA TRP A 91 7.34 8.06 -5.42
C TRP A 91 7.44 6.81 -4.55
N ILE A 92 6.30 6.19 -4.25
CA ILE A 92 6.25 4.93 -3.52
C ILE A 92 6.73 3.82 -4.45
N ARG A 93 7.85 3.19 -4.10
CA ARG A 93 8.55 2.20 -4.91
C ARG A 93 7.84 0.85 -4.92
N THR A 94 8.17 -0.01 -5.88
CA THR A 94 7.57 -1.34 -6.10
C THR A 94 7.54 -2.22 -4.84
N ASP A 95 8.56 -2.13 -4.00
CA ASP A 95 8.70 -2.86 -2.73
C ASP A 95 7.76 -2.35 -1.63
N GLY A 96 7.19 -1.16 -1.77
CA GLY A 96 6.22 -0.58 -0.84
C GLY A 96 4.77 -1.01 -1.06
N TRP A 97 4.48 -1.97 -1.93
CA TRP A 97 3.11 -2.34 -2.30
C TRP A 97 2.81 -3.83 -2.04
N ASN A 98 1.64 -4.09 -1.46
CA ASN A 98 0.99 -5.40 -1.49
C ASN A 98 0.03 -5.42 -2.68
N MET A 99 0.02 -6.49 -3.47
CA MET A 99 -0.58 -6.48 -4.80
C MET A 99 -1.41 -7.73 -5.07
N LEU A 100 -2.56 -7.56 -5.71
CA LEU A 100 -3.33 -8.64 -6.30
C LEU A 100 -3.22 -8.56 -7.84
N LEU A 101 -2.50 -9.52 -8.42
CA LEU A 101 -2.27 -9.69 -9.86
C LEU A 101 -2.87 -11.05 -10.29
N SER A 102 -3.53 -11.27 -11.42
CA SER A 102 -4.02 -10.41 -12.50
C SER A 102 -5.49 -10.79 -12.71
N LEU A 103 -6.41 -9.91 -12.32
CA LEU A 103 -7.83 -10.14 -12.54
C LEU A 103 -8.14 -9.87 -14.01
N LEU A 104 -8.82 -10.80 -14.68
CA LEU A 104 -9.17 -10.67 -16.08
C LEU A 104 -10.23 -9.59 -16.26
N ASN A 105 -9.91 -8.57 -17.06
CA ASN A 105 -10.71 -7.38 -17.27
C ASN A 105 -11.44 -7.43 -18.64
N PRO A 106 -12.77 -7.59 -18.68
CA PRO A 106 -13.53 -7.63 -19.92
C PRO A 106 -13.74 -6.25 -20.56
N ALA A 107 -13.38 -5.16 -19.87
CA ALA A 107 -13.73 -3.79 -20.23
C ALA A 107 -12.59 -3.01 -20.91
N GLY A 108 -11.44 -3.66 -21.10
CA GLY A 108 -10.24 -3.10 -21.73
C GLY A 108 -9.64 -1.91 -20.96
N CYS A 109 -8.79 -1.15 -21.64
CA CYS A 109 -7.96 -0.09 -21.07
C CYS A 109 -8.74 1.05 -20.39
N GLY A 110 -10.02 1.25 -20.74
CA GLY A 110 -10.88 2.26 -20.11
C GLY A 110 -11.57 1.79 -18.83
N GLY A 111 -11.36 0.54 -18.38
CA GLY A 111 -12.05 -0.03 -17.21
C GLY A 111 -13.58 0.00 -17.33
N GLY A 112 -14.12 0.15 -18.54
CA GLY A 112 -15.57 0.27 -18.80
C GLY A 112 -16.20 1.62 -18.43
N GLY A 113 -15.38 2.63 -18.11
CA GLY A 113 -15.85 3.94 -17.65
C GLY A 113 -15.83 4.07 -16.13
N VAL A 114 -15.80 5.32 -15.65
CA VAL A 114 -15.68 5.66 -14.22
C VAL A 114 -16.70 4.97 -13.32
N GLY A 115 -17.93 4.76 -13.80
CA GLY A 115 -18.98 4.09 -13.03
C GLY A 115 -18.80 2.58 -12.89
N LEU A 116 -18.14 1.90 -13.84
CA LEU A 116 -17.79 0.48 -13.70
C LEU A 116 -16.53 0.32 -12.84
N MET A 117 -15.57 1.23 -12.98
CA MET A 117 -14.35 1.26 -12.17
C MET A 117 -14.64 1.50 -10.67
N GLU A 118 -15.69 2.25 -10.35
CA GLU A 118 -16.16 2.48 -8.96
C GLU A 118 -16.75 1.23 -8.29
N GLY A 119 -17.14 0.21 -9.06
CA GLY A 119 -17.70 -1.00 -8.50
C GLY A 119 -16.68 -1.85 -7.72
N ASN A 120 -17.19 -2.87 -7.04
CA ASN A 120 -16.37 -3.85 -6.34
C ASN A 120 -15.89 -4.94 -7.31
N TRP A 121 -14.59 -4.95 -7.60
CA TRP A 121 -13.97 -5.92 -8.53
C TRP A 121 -13.56 -7.23 -7.86
N VAL A 122 -13.78 -7.34 -6.54
CA VAL A 122 -13.34 -8.44 -5.68
C VAL A 122 -14.46 -8.96 -4.77
N ASP A 123 -15.72 -8.66 -5.09
CA ASP A 123 -16.90 -9.18 -4.35
C ASP A 123 -16.78 -10.70 -4.11
N PRO A 124 -17.06 -11.24 -2.91
CA PRO A 124 -17.71 -10.57 -1.78
C PRO A 124 -16.76 -9.79 -0.85
N TYR A 125 -15.45 -9.80 -1.11
CA TYR A 125 -14.48 -9.04 -0.33
C TYR A 125 -14.65 -7.54 -0.56
N ASP A 126 -14.34 -6.70 0.43
CA ASP A 126 -14.38 -5.25 0.29
C ASP A 126 -13.00 -4.65 0.57
N LEU A 127 -12.43 -3.91 -0.39
CA LEU A 127 -11.13 -3.26 -0.24
C LEU A 127 -11.12 -2.15 0.81
N MET A 128 -12.29 -1.66 1.21
CA MET A 128 -12.44 -0.69 2.29
C MET A 128 -12.25 -1.36 3.65
N ASP A 129 -12.93 -2.48 3.87
CA ASP A 129 -13.01 -3.15 5.18
C ASP A 129 -11.90 -4.20 5.38
N GLU A 130 -11.44 -4.83 4.30
CA GLU A 130 -10.47 -5.92 4.35
C GLU A 130 -9.03 -5.40 4.18
N ASP A 131 -8.10 -5.95 4.97
CA ASP A 131 -6.67 -5.66 4.86
C ASP A 131 -5.86 -6.92 4.54
N PRO A 132 -5.91 -7.39 3.28
CA PRO A 132 -5.21 -8.59 2.90
C PRO A 132 -3.69 -8.39 2.96
N GLN A 133 -3.00 -9.41 3.45
CA GLN A 133 -1.56 -9.49 3.57
C GLN A 133 -0.94 -10.31 2.44
N ALA A 134 0.38 -10.21 2.28
CA ALA A 134 1.08 -11.07 1.33
C ALA A 134 0.91 -12.54 1.72
N GLY A 135 0.41 -13.37 0.81
CA GLY A 135 0.07 -14.77 1.03
C GLY A 135 -1.42 -15.03 1.23
N ASP A 136 -2.23 -14.02 1.57
CA ASP A 136 -3.67 -14.19 1.72
C ASP A 136 -4.33 -14.54 0.39
N THR A 137 -5.28 -15.48 0.44
CA THR A 137 -6.02 -15.92 -0.74
C THR A 137 -7.48 -15.51 -0.67
N TRP A 138 -8.02 -15.07 -1.81
CA TRP A 138 -9.41 -14.69 -2.02
C TRP A 138 -10.09 -15.63 -3.03
N PRO A 139 -10.35 -16.89 -2.66
CA PRO A 139 -10.87 -17.91 -3.58
C PRO A 139 -12.29 -17.62 -4.07
N ASP A 140 -13.07 -16.88 -3.29
CA ASP A 140 -14.51 -16.71 -3.47
C ASP A 140 -14.89 -15.50 -4.32
N ILE A 141 -13.93 -14.85 -5.00
CA ILE A 141 -14.24 -13.70 -5.87
C ILE A 141 -15.30 -14.10 -6.92
N ASP A 142 -16.43 -13.39 -6.93
CA ASP A 142 -17.56 -13.63 -7.81
C ASP A 142 -17.33 -13.00 -9.20
N PHE A 143 -16.71 -13.77 -10.07
CA PHE A 143 -16.51 -13.41 -11.48
C PHE A 143 -17.80 -13.38 -12.32
N THR A 144 -18.97 -13.71 -11.74
CA THR A 144 -20.25 -13.70 -12.47
C THR A 144 -20.95 -12.34 -12.46
N LEU A 145 -20.55 -11.42 -11.57
CA LEU A 145 -21.08 -10.06 -11.50
C LEU A 145 -20.67 -9.16 -12.67
N GLY A 146 -19.64 -9.58 -13.44
CA GLY A 146 -19.22 -8.91 -14.67
C GLY A 146 -18.29 -7.72 -14.49
N PHE A 147 -17.75 -7.51 -13.29
CA PHE A 147 -16.60 -6.61 -13.05
C PHE A 147 -15.32 -7.29 -13.55
N ALA A 148 -14.70 -8.13 -12.72
CA ALA A 148 -13.69 -9.08 -13.16
C ALA A 148 -14.36 -10.31 -13.81
N SER A 149 -13.74 -10.85 -14.85
CA SER A 149 -14.22 -12.04 -15.58
C SER A 149 -13.48 -13.34 -15.23
N GLY A 150 -12.48 -13.24 -14.36
CA GLY A 150 -11.67 -14.37 -13.91
C GLY A 150 -10.36 -13.91 -13.26
N PHE A 151 -9.52 -14.89 -12.95
CA PHE A 151 -8.17 -14.72 -12.43
C PHE A 151 -7.22 -15.63 -13.21
N ASP A 152 -6.06 -15.10 -13.59
CA ASP A 152 -5.01 -15.87 -14.25
C ASP A 152 -3.66 -15.19 -13.99
N ASN A 153 -2.80 -15.83 -13.21
CA ASN A 153 -1.42 -15.42 -12.97
C ASN A 153 -0.43 -16.41 -13.57
N GLY A 154 -0.78 -17.04 -14.70
CA GLY A 154 0.08 -18.03 -15.35
C GLY A 154 0.25 -19.32 -14.54
N GLY A 155 -0.59 -19.56 -13.53
CA GLY A 155 -0.48 -20.71 -12.63
C GLY A 155 0.64 -20.57 -11.60
N LEU A 156 0.99 -19.34 -11.23
CA LEU A 156 1.88 -19.07 -10.10
C LEU A 156 1.23 -19.49 -8.77
N THR A 157 -0.08 -19.24 -8.62
CA THR A 157 -0.92 -19.68 -7.50
C THR A 157 -2.22 -20.30 -8.03
N GLU A 158 -2.86 -21.17 -7.24
CA GLU A 158 -4.14 -21.79 -7.62
C GLU A 158 -5.33 -20.83 -7.49
N GLU A 159 -5.23 -19.86 -6.57
CA GLU A 159 -6.28 -18.93 -6.19
C GLU A 159 -5.77 -17.48 -6.31
N PRO A 160 -6.68 -16.48 -6.39
CA PRO A 160 -6.30 -15.08 -6.24
C PRO A 160 -5.52 -14.89 -4.94
N THR A 161 -4.25 -14.52 -5.03
CA THR A 161 -3.34 -14.39 -3.89
C THR A 161 -2.71 -13.01 -3.89
N TRP A 162 -2.73 -12.37 -2.73
CA TRP A 162 -2.04 -11.10 -2.49
C TRP A 162 -0.54 -11.34 -2.32
N VAL A 163 0.28 -10.49 -2.94
CA VAL A 163 1.73 -10.67 -2.99
C VAL A 163 2.45 -9.33 -2.89
N THR A 164 3.55 -9.32 -2.16
CA THR A 164 4.56 -8.26 -2.26
C THR A 164 5.70 -8.71 -3.17
N LYS A 165 6.53 -7.75 -3.62
CA LYS A 165 7.80 -8.08 -4.30
C LYS A 165 8.62 -9.10 -3.48
N ARG A 166 8.77 -8.83 -2.18
CA ARG A 166 9.58 -9.65 -1.28
C ARG A 166 9.02 -11.06 -1.15
N TYR A 167 7.70 -11.20 -1.03
CA TYR A 167 7.04 -12.51 -1.08
C TYR A 167 7.39 -13.27 -2.38
N LEU A 168 7.30 -12.60 -3.53
CA LEU A 168 7.61 -13.23 -4.83
C LEU A 168 9.07 -13.67 -4.93
N ASP A 169 10.00 -12.85 -4.43
CA ASP A 169 11.44 -13.18 -4.41
C ASP A 169 11.74 -14.36 -3.48
N GLU A 170 11.18 -14.36 -2.27
CA GLU A 170 11.42 -15.38 -1.25
C GLU A 170 10.77 -16.72 -1.60
N GLU A 171 9.49 -16.71 -1.98
CA GLU A 171 8.71 -17.94 -2.22
C GLU A 171 9.13 -18.62 -3.53
N PHE A 172 9.40 -17.83 -4.57
CA PHE A 172 9.68 -18.36 -5.91
C PHE A 172 11.16 -18.27 -6.31
N GLY A 173 12.04 -17.77 -5.43
CA GLY A 173 13.47 -17.64 -5.70
C GLY A 173 13.76 -16.66 -6.84
N THR A 174 13.03 -15.56 -6.88
CA THR A 174 13.14 -14.52 -7.91
C THR A 174 13.95 -13.31 -7.41
N ASP A 175 14.34 -12.44 -8.33
CA ASP A 175 14.98 -11.16 -8.02
C ASP A 175 14.31 -10.08 -8.88
N LEU A 176 13.09 -9.72 -8.50
CA LEU A 176 12.31 -8.71 -9.19
C LEU A 176 13.02 -7.35 -9.09
N PRO A 177 12.96 -6.51 -10.14
CA PRO A 177 13.50 -5.16 -10.05
C PRO A 177 12.64 -4.27 -9.14
N THR A 178 13.28 -3.40 -8.36
CA THR A 178 12.60 -2.29 -7.66
C THR A 178 12.75 -0.98 -8.45
N GLY A 179 11.66 -0.23 -8.56
CA GLY A 179 11.66 1.11 -9.13
C GLY A 179 10.60 2.02 -8.51
N ASP A 180 10.65 3.30 -8.88
CA ASP A 180 9.64 4.33 -8.58
C ASP A 180 8.34 4.09 -9.39
N VAL A 181 8.40 3.23 -10.41
CA VAL A 181 7.25 2.71 -11.15
C VAL A 181 6.93 1.30 -10.69
N VAL A 182 5.66 1.06 -10.40
CA VAL A 182 5.14 -0.30 -10.25
C VAL A 182 4.84 -0.85 -11.65
N ASP A 183 5.84 -1.51 -12.24
CA ASP A 183 5.83 -2.02 -13.61
C ASP A 183 5.21 -3.43 -13.67
N PHE A 184 3.89 -3.49 -13.67
CA PHE A 184 3.17 -4.76 -13.68
C PHE A 184 3.47 -5.60 -14.92
N GLN A 185 3.62 -4.96 -16.10
CA GLN A 185 4.10 -5.62 -17.32
C GLN A 185 5.44 -6.31 -17.08
N GLY A 186 6.42 -5.56 -16.54
CA GLY A 186 7.76 -6.07 -16.25
C GLY A 186 7.75 -7.21 -15.23
N ILE A 187 6.91 -7.11 -14.18
CA ILE A 187 6.75 -8.17 -13.18
C ILE A 187 6.22 -9.45 -13.84
N ALA A 188 5.13 -9.35 -14.61
CA ALA A 188 4.52 -10.49 -15.29
C ALA A 188 5.48 -11.17 -16.28
N ASP A 189 6.20 -10.38 -17.08
CA ASP A 189 7.20 -10.88 -18.04
C ASP A 189 8.38 -11.53 -17.34
N TYR A 190 8.88 -10.93 -16.25
CA TYR A 190 9.98 -11.48 -15.47
C TYR A 190 9.62 -12.84 -14.87
N LEU A 191 8.50 -12.93 -14.16
CA LEU A 191 8.05 -14.17 -13.53
C LEU A 191 7.84 -15.28 -14.57
N SER A 192 7.24 -14.92 -15.72
CA SER A 192 7.08 -15.85 -16.85
C SER A 192 8.42 -16.33 -17.41
N ALA A 193 9.40 -15.43 -17.55
CA ALA A 193 10.73 -15.76 -18.08
C ALA A 193 11.63 -16.53 -17.08
N ALA A 194 11.43 -16.30 -15.78
CA ALA A 194 12.09 -17.02 -14.70
C ALA A 194 11.66 -18.50 -14.64
N GLY A 195 10.54 -18.86 -15.29
CA GLY A 195 10.04 -20.23 -15.34
C GLY A 195 9.39 -20.68 -14.03
N VAL A 196 8.96 -19.72 -13.19
CA VAL A 196 8.23 -19.99 -11.95
C VAL A 196 6.72 -20.15 -12.18
N THR A 197 6.22 -19.78 -13.35
CA THR A 197 4.83 -19.98 -13.77
C THR A 197 4.68 -21.13 -14.76
N GLN A 198 3.51 -21.76 -14.80
CA GLN A 198 3.19 -22.81 -15.77
C GLN A 198 2.94 -22.25 -17.19
N PHE A 199 2.36 -21.06 -17.25
CA PHE A 199 2.04 -20.32 -18.47
C PHE A 199 2.49 -18.86 -18.33
N SER A 200 2.56 -18.13 -19.44
CA SER A 200 2.80 -16.69 -19.38
C SER A 200 1.70 -16.01 -18.60
N ILE A 201 2.06 -15.14 -17.67
CA ILE A 201 1.12 -14.28 -16.97
C ILE A 201 0.46 -13.35 -18.01
N PRO A 202 -0.87 -13.27 -18.07
CA PRO A 202 -1.56 -12.34 -18.95
C PRO A 202 -1.22 -10.90 -18.63
N ASN A 203 -0.91 -10.15 -19.69
CA ASN A 203 -0.66 -8.71 -19.63
C ASN A 203 -1.70 -7.89 -20.38
N ASP A 204 -2.53 -8.53 -21.21
CA ASP A 204 -3.58 -7.87 -21.98
C ASP A 204 -4.97 -8.13 -21.35
N ASN A 205 -5.82 -7.11 -21.31
CA ASN A 205 -7.15 -7.12 -20.71
C ASN A 205 -7.13 -7.63 -19.27
N VAL A 206 -6.31 -6.99 -18.44
CA VAL A 206 -6.17 -7.30 -17.00
C VAL A 206 -6.38 -6.06 -16.13
N THR A 207 -6.55 -6.28 -14.83
CA THR A 207 -6.46 -5.26 -13.80
C THR A 207 -5.68 -5.80 -12.61
N ALA A 208 -4.95 -4.91 -11.94
CA ALA A 208 -4.30 -5.18 -10.67
C ALA A 208 -4.80 -4.20 -9.60
N ILE A 209 -4.79 -4.68 -8.36
CA ILE A 209 -5.03 -3.88 -7.17
C ILE A 209 -3.73 -3.86 -6.36
N ALA A 210 -3.42 -2.73 -5.76
CA ALA A 210 -2.27 -2.56 -4.89
C ALA A 210 -2.65 -1.73 -3.66
N THR A 211 -2.18 -2.12 -2.48
CA THR A 211 -2.36 -1.41 -1.21
C THR A 211 -1.02 -1.02 -0.61
N THR A 212 -1.01 0.09 0.11
CA THR A 212 0.15 0.60 0.84
C THR A 212 -0.31 1.47 2.00
N TYR A 213 0.60 1.74 2.93
CA TYR A 213 0.32 2.47 4.15
C TYR A 213 1.30 3.60 4.42
N VAL A 214 0.75 4.67 4.99
CA VAL A 214 1.51 5.83 5.44
C VAL A 214 1.05 6.27 6.83
N ILE A 215 1.95 6.84 7.63
CA ILE A 215 1.61 7.49 8.90
C ILE A 215 1.65 9.00 8.71
N ASN A 216 0.55 9.68 9.00
CA ASN A 216 0.58 11.11 9.30
C ASN A 216 1.16 11.29 10.71
N GLN A 217 2.38 11.82 10.81
CA GLN A 217 3.07 12.01 12.09
C GLN A 217 2.62 13.27 12.85
N THR A 218 1.66 14.02 12.31
CA THR A 218 1.11 15.22 12.96
C THR A 218 -0.10 14.87 13.82
N ASP A 219 -0.37 15.70 14.84
CA ASP A 219 -1.51 15.52 15.75
C ASP A 219 -2.86 15.97 15.14
N ASP A 220 -2.85 16.50 13.91
CA ASP A 220 -4.02 17.05 13.21
C ASP A 220 -4.17 16.41 11.82
N VAL A 221 -5.36 16.53 11.21
CA VAL A 221 -5.58 16.12 9.82
C VAL A 221 -4.62 16.87 8.90
N LEU A 222 -3.89 16.14 8.06
CA LEU A 222 -2.89 16.67 7.14
C LEU A 222 -3.45 16.72 5.71
N PRO A 223 -3.72 17.93 5.16
CA PRO A 223 -4.13 18.08 3.77
C PRO A 223 -2.97 17.81 2.83
N VAL A 224 -3.18 16.90 1.88
CA VAL A 224 -2.20 16.52 0.87
C VAL A 224 -2.81 16.51 -0.52
N ASP A 225 -1.95 16.41 -1.52
CA ASP A 225 -2.32 16.23 -2.91
C ASP A 225 -1.78 14.88 -3.40
N ILE A 226 -2.67 13.93 -3.73
CA ILE A 226 -2.31 12.64 -4.33
C ILE A 226 -1.94 12.85 -5.79
N CYS A 227 -0.72 12.47 -6.12
CA CYS A 227 -0.12 12.57 -7.45
C CYS A 227 -0.09 11.19 -8.11
N THR A 228 -0.74 11.04 -9.27
CA THR A 228 -0.79 9.77 -10.00
C THR A 228 -0.29 9.88 -11.44
N ALA A 229 0.27 8.79 -11.94
CA ALA A 229 0.45 8.54 -13.37
C ALA A 229 0.21 7.04 -13.63
N SER A 230 -0.37 6.68 -14.77
CA SER A 230 -0.71 5.29 -15.07
C SER A 230 -0.73 4.97 -16.55
N ASP A 231 -0.57 3.69 -16.82
CA ASP A 231 -0.82 3.03 -18.09
C ASP A 231 -1.66 1.77 -17.78
N ASP A 232 -2.96 1.71 -18.07
CA ASP A 232 -3.83 2.74 -18.64
C ASP A 232 -4.64 3.50 -17.57
N SER A 233 -5.82 2.98 -17.22
CA SER A 233 -6.76 3.64 -16.29
C SER A 233 -6.35 3.43 -14.85
N ILE A 234 -6.73 4.36 -13.97
CA ILE A 234 -6.38 4.29 -12.55
C ILE A 234 -7.53 4.75 -11.66
N LYS A 235 -7.66 4.06 -10.53
CA LYS A 235 -8.48 4.43 -9.38
C LYS A 235 -7.59 4.50 -8.15
N VAL A 236 -7.77 5.53 -7.31
CA VAL A 236 -7.10 5.66 -6.02
C VAL A 236 -8.10 6.00 -4.94
N ILE A 237 -8.04 5.26 -3.84
CA ILE A 237 -8.81 5.46 -2.62
C ILE A 237 -7.83 5.75 -1.47
N VAL A 238 -8.18 6.69 -0.60
CA VAL A 238 -7.43 7.01 0.62
C VAL A 238 -8.40 6.97 1.80
N ASN A 239 -8.19 6.09 2.77
CA ASN A 239 -9.07 5.88 3.94
C ASN A 239 -10.56 5.90 3.55
N GLU A 240 -10.97 5.05 2.60
CA GLU A 240 -12.34 4.94 2.09
C GLU A 240 -12.81 6.05 1.12
N GLU A 241 -12.11 7.18 1.03
CA GLU A 241 -12.50 8.25 0.10
C GLU A 241 -11.92 8.01 -1.30
N LEU A 242 -12.79 8.06 -2.32
CA LEU A 242 -12.38 7.99 -3.73
C LEU A 242 -11.71 9.31 -4.15
N VAL A 243 -10.38 9.31 -4.25
CA VAL A 243 -9.58 10.50 -4.56
C VAL A 243 -9.35 10.67 -6.06
N THR A 244 -9.01 9.59 -6.76
CA THR A 244 -8.75 9.61 -8.21
C THR A 244 -9.56 8.52 -8.90
N ASN A 245 -10.26 8.86 -9.98
CA ASN A 245 -10.93 7.90 -10.85
C ASN A 245 -10.83 8.35 -12.31
N VAL A 246 -9.93 7.72 -13.08
CA VAL A 246 -9.63 8.10 -14.48
C VAL A 246 -9.74 6.90 -15.40
N SER A 247 -10.85 6.85 -16.13
CA SER A 247 -11.09 5.94 -17.26
C SER A 247 -10.48 6.52 -18.54
N ALA A 248 -9.24 6.14 -18.87
CA ALA A 248 -8.59 6.54 -20.12
C ALA A 248 -7.50 5.55 -20.53
N CYS A 249 -7.53 5.13 -21.81
CA CYS A 249 -6.44 4.43 -22.47
C CYS A 249 -5.31 5.42 -22.76
N ARG A 250 -4.17 5.31 -22.07
CA ARG A 250 -3.09 6.30 -22.07
C ARG A 250 -1.79 5.67 -21.60
N GLY A 251 -0.67 6.19 -22.08
CA GLY A 251 0.64 5.84 -21.53
C GLY A 251 0.94 6.55 -20.20
N SER A 252 1.86 5.97 -19.43
CA SER A 252 2.30 6.52 -18.15
C SER A 252 3.17 7.78 -18.31
N GLY A 253 2.81 8.81 -17.52
CA GLY A 253 3.52 10.08 -17.43
C GLY A 253 4.82 9.96 -16.63
N GLY A 254 5.79 10.84 -16.95
CA GLY A 254 7.05 10.91 -16.19
C GLY A 254 7.00 11.74 -14.91
N ASP A 255 5.89 12.42 -14.69
CA ASP A 255 5.49 13.19 -13.52
C ASP A 255 3.96 13.00 -13.39
N CYS A 256 3.30 13.64 -12.42
CA CYS A 256 1.87 13.52 -12.20
C CYS A 256 1.07 13.84 -13.48
N GLN A 257 0.25 12.90 -13.90
CA GLN A 257 -0.83 13.14 -14.85
C GLN A 257 -2.04 13.74 -14.14
N GLU A 258 -2.29 13.31 -12.91
CA GLU A 258 -3.32 13.88 -12.05
C GLU A 258 -2.75 14.29 -10.69
N THR A 259 -3.34 15.36 -10.15
CA THR A 259 -3.15 15.79 -8.77
C THR A 259 -4.53 16.04 -8.17
N ARG A 260 -4.82 15.37 -7.06
CA ARG A 260 -6.13 15.37 -6.42
C ARG A 260 -5.97 15.56 -4.90
N PRO A 261 -6.73 16.48 -4.29
CA PRO A 261 -6.64 16.69 -2.85
C PRO A 261 -7.13 15.46 -2.09
N ALA A 262 -6.48 15.15 -0.98
CA ALA A 262 -6.88 14.13 -0.01
C ALA A 262 -6.55 14.60 1.42
N MET A 263 -7.10 13.90 2.40
CA MET A 263 -6.83 14.13 3.82
C MET A 263 -6.17 12.88 4.39
N LEU A 264 -5.06 13.08 5.10
CA LEU A 264 -4.49 12.03 5.93
C LEU A 264 -4.87 12.31 7.39
N GLU A 265 -5.59 11.37 8.01
CA GLU A 265 -5.93 11.41 9.42
C GLU A 265 -4.67 11.23 10.27
N PRO A 266 -4.58 11.78 11.49
CA PRO A 266 -3.48 11.48 12.42
C PRO A 266 -3.28 9.96 12.57
N GLY A 267 -2.04 9.49 12.47
CA GLY A 267 -1.74 8.06 12.56
C GLY A 267 -1.79 7.34 11.20
N LEU A 268 -2.24 6.08 11.20
CA LEU A 268 -2.19 5.18 10.05
C LEU A 268 -3.23 5.54 8.99
N ASN A 269 -2.82 5.52 7.72
CA ASN A 269 -3.67 5.79 6.57
C ASN A 269 -3.43 4.74 5.48
N LYS A 270 -4.53 4.19 4.94
CA LYS A 270 -4.51 3.19 3.86
C LYS A 270 -4.67 3.88 2.51
N ILE A 271 -3.86 3.46 1.55
CA ILE A 271 -3.97 3.88 0.15
C ILE A 271 -4.16 2.64 -0.72
N THR A 272 -5.27 2.61 -1.46
CA THR A 272 -5.58 1.55 -2.42
C THR A 272 -5.53 2.11 -3.83
N VAL A 273 -4.80 1.44 -4.71
CA VAL A 273 -4.67 1.75 -6.13
C VAL A 273 -5.21 0.59 -6.94
N GLN A 274 -6.00 0.88 -7.97
CA GLN A 274 -6.39 -0.12 -8.96
C GLN A 274 -6.08 0.40 -10.35
N VAL A 275 -5.47 -0.44 -11.19
CA VAL A 275 -5.03 -0.09 -12.55
C VAL A 275 -5.63 -1.07 -13.55
N TRP A 276 -6.08 -0.56 -14.69
CA TRP A 276 -6.63 -1.39 -15.78
C TRP A 276 -5.74 -1.29 -17.00
N GLU A 277 -5.70 -2.39 -17.73
CA GLU A 277 -4.98 -2.58 -18.97
C GLU A 277 -5.97 -3.08 -20.03
N GLY A 278 -5.75 -2.70 -21.30
CA GLY A 278 -6.42 -3.37 -22.44
C GLY A 278 -5.56 -3.73 -23.65
N GLY A 279 -4.32 -3.26 -23.72
CA GLY A 279 -3.30 -3.69 -24.67
C GLY A 279 -2.04 -2.83 -24.60
N GLY A 280 -0.87 -3.42 -24.35
CA GLY A 280 0.41 -2.72 -24.36
C GLY A 280 1.25 -2.95 -23.12
N GLY A 281 1.92 -1.91 -22.63
CA GLY A 281 2.58 -1.95 -21.32
C GLY A 281 1.66 -1.32 -20.28
N TRP A 282 1.79 -1.71 -19.02
CA TRP A 282 0.91 -1.20 -17.97
C TRP A 282 1.61 -1.09 -16.62
N ASN A 283 1.33 -0.01 -15.92
CA ASN A 283 2.01 0.38 -14.70
C ASN A 283 1.30 1.54 -14.00
N PHE A 284 1.77 1.89 -12.81
CA PHE A 284 1.44 3.16 -12.18
C PHE A 284 2.59 3.75 -11.37
N ARG A 285 2.40 5.03 -11.01
CA ARG A 285 3.16 5.77 -10.01
C ARG A 285 2.18 6.45 -9.06
N LEU A 286 2.50 6.46 -7.78
CA LEU A 286 1.82 7.27 -6.79
C LEU A 286 2.83 8.01 -5.91
N GLY A 287 2.63 9.30 -5.77
CA GLY A 287 3.34 10.16 -4.82
C GLY A 287 2.33 10.98 -4.02
N ILE A 288 2.76 11.47 -2.87
CA ILE A 288 1.97 12.38 -2.02
C ILE A 288 2.67 13.74 -2.06
N ARG A 289 1.94 14.82 -2.28
CA ARG A 289 2.46 16.19 -2.25
C ARG A 289 1.89 16.93 -1.05
N GLU A 290 2.69 17.85 -0.50
CA GLU A 290 2.14 18.85 0.42
C GLU A 290 1.08 19.67 -0.32
N SER A 291 -0.06 19.94 0.31
CA SER A 291 -1.15 20.67 -0.35
C SER A 291 -0.70 22.03 -0.88
N GLY A 292 -0.96 22.30 -2.16
CA GLY A 292 -0.56 23.56 -2.81
C GLY A 292 0.93 23.65 -3.16
N SER A 293 1.69 22.57 -2.97
CA SER A 293 3.08 22.41 -3.41
C SER A 293 3.16 21.49 -4.63
N ASN A 294 4.19 21.69 -5.45
CA ASN A 294 4.55 20.73 -6.51
C ASN A 294 5.66 19.77 -6.06
N GLN A 295 6.04 19.79 -4.78
CA GLN A 295 7.06 18.91 -4.22
C GLN A 295 6.40 17.66 -3.65
N ASN A 296 6.88 16.50 -4.10
CA ASN A 296 6.50 15.24 -3.48
C ASN A 296 7.13 15.14 -2.10
N LEU A 297 6.32 14.69 -1.13
CA LEU A 297 6.74 14.20 0.15
C LEU A 297 7.59 12.94 -0.06
N ASN A 298 8.66 12.83 0.71
CA ASN A 298 9.57 11.69 0.73
C ASN A 298 9.95 11.36 2.18
N GLY A 299 10.66 10.26 2.40
CA GLY A 299 11.07 9.82 3.75
C GLY A 299 11.96 10.78 4.54
N LEU A 300 12.30 11.97 4.00
CA LEU A 300 13.17 12.96 4.63
C LEU A 300 12.42 14.18 5.20
N ASN A 301 11.12 14.33 4.96
CA ASN A 301 10.39 15.53 5.35
C ASN A 301 9.90 15.55 6.82
N GLY A 302 9.78 14.39 7.46
CA GLY A 302 9.30 14.24 8.85
C GLY A 302 7.81 14.56 9.07
N LEU A 303 7.00 14.65 8.01
CA LEU A 303 5.55 14.85 8.09
C LEU A 303 4.79 13.53 7.87
N VAL A 304 5.25 12.74 6.90
CA VAL A 304 4.63 11.48 6.51
C VAL A 304 5.68 10.38 6.52
N GLU A 305 5.38 9.32 7.26
CA GLU A 305 6.16 8.09 7.22
C GLU A 305 5.58 7.17 6.16
N PHE A 306 6.43 6.61 5.31
CA PHE A 306 6.02 5.67 4.27
C PHE A 306 6.40 4.26 4.74
N LEU A 307 5.41 3.53 5.25
CA LEU A 307 5.58 2.16 5.74
C LEU A 307 5.66 1.17 4.58
N GLY A 308 4.96 1.48 3.49
CA GLY A 308 4.83 0.54 2.39
C GLY A 308 3.78 -0.51 2.71
N ALA A 309 4.08 -1.77 2.39
CA ALA A 309 3.22 -2.91 2.70
C ALA A 309 3.65 -3.65 3.99
N ASP A 310 4.54 -3.04 4.78
CA ASP A 310 5.24 -3.63 5.93
C ASP A 310 5.16 -2.60 7.07
N ILE A 311 4.20 -2.77 7.99
CA ILE A 311 3.83 -1.73 8.98
C ILE A 311 4.64 -1.83 10.28
N ASP A 312 5.15 -3.00 10.65
CA ASP A 312 5.89 -3.24 11.89
C ASP A 312 7.41 -3.44 11.70
N GLY A 313 7.88 -3.54 10.45
CA GLY A 313 9.30 -3.55 10.10
C GLY A 313 10.02 -4.85 10.48
N ASP A 314 9.30 -5.96 10.64
CA ASP A 314 9.87 -7.26 11.01
C ASP A 314 9.93 -8.29 9.86
N GLY A 315 9.23 -8.06 8.75
CA GLY A 315 8.97 -9.09 7.74
C GLY A 315 7.54 -9.01 7.20
N PRO A 316 7.06 -9.97 6.38
CA PRO A 316 5.75 -9.87 5.72
C PRO A 316 4.73 -10.59 6.60
N VAL A 317 4.44 -10.03 7.78
CA VAL A 317 3.39 -10.38 8.75
C VAL A 317 3.65 -9.47 9.96
N ASP A 318 2.89 -8.46 10.35
CA ASP A 318 1.49 -8.06 10.16
C ASP A 318 1.35 -6.51 10.20
N PRO A 319 0.11 -5.95 10.23
CA PRO A 319 -0.38 -5.51 11.55
C PRO A 319 -1.91 -5.78 11.72
N PRO A 320 -2.58 -5.26 12.78
CA PRO A 320 -3.66 -5.98 13.44
C PRO A 320 -4.91 -6.13 12.56
N PRO A 321 -5.91 -6.95 12.96
CA PRO A 321 -7.22 -6.93 12.34
C PRO A 321 -7.69 -5.47 12.13
N PRO A 322 -8.39 -5.18 11.01
CA PRO A 322 -8.83 -3.84 10.67
C PRO A 322 -9.41 -3.19 11.91
N ALA A 323 -9.00 -1.94 12.17
CA ALA A 323 -9.43 -1.19 13.34
C ALA A 323 -10.94 -1.38 13.50
N GLY A 324 -11.34 -2.20 14.48
CA GLY A 324 -12.73 -2.59 14.65
C GLY A 324 -13.62 -1.36 14.77
N PRO A 325 -14.94 -1.49 14.54
CA PRO A 325 -15.87 -0.39 14.68
C PRO A 325 -15.62 0.37 15.99
N ARG A 326 -15.62 1.71 15.91
CA ARG A 326 -15.44 2.56 17.10
C ARG A 326 -16.51 2.20 18.12
N PHE A 327 -16.09 1.99 19.38
CA PHE A 327 -16.99 1.58 20.46
C PHE A 327 -16.70 2.35 21.75
N VAL A 328 -17.54 2.14 22.75
CA VAL A 328 -17.33 2.62 24.12
C VAL A 328 -17.11 1.44 25.05
N ARG A 329 -15.92 1.32 25.63
CA ARG A 329 -15.61 0.23 26.56
C ARG A 329 -16.48 0.32 27.80
N GLY A 330 -17.19 -0.75 28.10
CA GLY A 330 -18.18 -0.85 29.17
C GLY A 330 -19.63 -0.61 28.76
N ASP A 331 -19.91 -0.26 27.50
CA ASP A 331 -21.26 -0.13 26.93
C ASP A 331 -21.63 -1.45 26.22
N ALA A 332 -21.96 -2.44 27.03
CA ALA A 332 -22.14 -3.83 26.59
C ALA A 332 -23.44 -4.03 25.81
N ASP A 333 -24.45 -3.18 26.05
CA ASP A 333 -25.74 -3.27 25.36
C ASP A 333 -25.88 -2.28 24.18
N ASP A 334 -24.78 -1.63 23.79
CA ASP A 334 -24.65 -0.72 22.65
C ASP A 334 -25.77 0.32 22.62
N ASN A 335 -25.88 1.11 23.69
CA ASN A 335 -26.91 2.17 23.80
C ASN A 335 -26.33 3.59 23.92
N GLY A 336 -25.00 3.71 23.92
CA GLY A 336 -24.23 4.95 24.03
C GLY A 336 -23.97 5.40 25.48
N VAL A 337 -24.35 4.61 26.49
CA VAL A 337 -24.30 5.02 27.90
C VAL A 337 -23.87 3.86 28.82
N VAL A 338 -22.62 3.91 29.29
CA VAL A 338 -22.10 3.01 30.34
C VAL A 338 -22.87 3.20 31.66
N ASN A 339 -23.68 2.21 32.03
CA ASN A 339 -24.54 2.22 33.21
C ASN A 339 -24.76 0.80 33.80
N LEU A 340 -25.75 0.65 34.69
CA LEU A 340 -26.04 -0.62 35.35
C LEU A 340 -26.55 -1.70 34.38
N THR A 341 -27.20 -1.31 33.27
CA THR A 341 -27.75 -2.28 32.31
C THR A 341 -26.65 -3.07 31.62
N ASP A 342 -25.48 -2.49 31.40
CA ASP A 342 -24.31 -3.14 30.80
C ASP A 342 -23.78 -4.29 31.63
N ALA A 343 -23.62 -4.06 32.94
CA ALA A 343 -23.21 -5.11 33.86
C ALA A 343 -24.25 -6.24 33.90
N ILE A 344 -25.55 -5.92 33.82
CA ILE A 344 -26.62 -6.91 33.76
C ILE A 344 -26.60 -7.66 32.42
N PHE A 345 -26.31 -6.97 31.31
CA PHE A 345 -26.22 -7.54 29.97
C PHE A 345 -25.13 -8.60 29.90
N ASN A 346 -23.91 -8.26 30.33
CA ASN A 346 -22.79 -9.21 30.42
C ASN A 346 -23.13 -10.44 31.27
N LEU A 347 -23.70 -10.24 32.46
CA LEU A 347 -24.09 -11.35 33.34
C LEU A 347 -25.20 -12.22 32.74
N ASN A 348 -26.14 -11.62 31.99
CA ASN A 348 -27.20 -12.35 31.33
C ASN A 348 -26.66 -13.25 30.22
N TYR A 349 -25.76 -12.72 29.39
CA TYR A 349 -25.06 -13.46 28.36
C TYR A 349 -24.28 -14.64 28.97
N LEU A 350 -23.45 -14.36 29.99
CA LEU A 350 -22.55 -15.35 30.60
C LEU A 350 -23.28 -16.49 31.33
N PHE A 351 -24.39 -16.22 32.03
CA PHE A 351 -24.93 -17.18 33.00
C PHE A 351 -26.33 -17.71 32.70
N ILE A 352 -27.14 -17.00 31.90
CA ILE A 352 -28.53 -17.40 31.65
C ILE A 352 -28.92 -17.43 30.17
N GLY A 353 -27.93 -17.34 29.27
CA GLY A 353 -28.14 -17.45 27.82
C GLY A 353 -28.89 -16.25 27.23
N GLY A 354 -28.55 -15.04 27.70
CA GLY A 354 -28.98 -13.78 27.08
C GLY A 354 -28.44 -13.61 25.66
N ALA A 355 -28.80 -12.49 25.02
CA ALA A 355 -28.22 -12.12 23.74
C ALA A 355 -26.70 -11.96 23.84
N ALA A 356 -25.97 -12.32 22.78
CA ALA A 356 -24.55 -12.05 22.70
C ALA A 356 -24.30 -10.56 22.44
N PRO A 357 -23.23 -9.97 23.00
CA PRO A 357 -22.75 -8.64 22.61
C PRO A 357 -22.43 -8.63 21.11
N THR A 358 -22.83 -7.56 20.43
CA THR A 358 -22.45 -7.29 19.03
C THR A 358 -21.01 -6.80 18.91
N CYS A 359 -20.49 -6.21 20.00
CA CYS A 359 -19.10 -5.86 20.17
C CYS A 359 -18.58 -6.57 21.43
N MET A 360 -17.65 -7.53 21.28
CA MET A 360 -17.13 -8.22 22.46
C MET A 360 -16.21 -7.29 23.26
N ASP A 361 -15.50 -6.37 22.59
CA ASP A 361 -14.57 -5.42 23.24
C ASP A 361 -15.30 -4.39 24.12
N SER A 362 -16.53 -4.00 23.76
CA SER A 362 -17.34 -3.13 24.63
C SER A 362 -17.77 -3.86 25.91
N SER A 363 -17.89 -5.19 25.84
CA SER A 363 -18.26 -6.05 26.97
C SER A 363 -17.08 -6.44 27.87
N ASP A 364 -15.85 -6.50 27.36
CA ASP A 364 -14.63 -6.67 28.17
C ASP A 364 -14.25 -5.33 28.83
N ALA A 365 -14.87 -5.09 29.98
CA ALA A 365 -14.85 -3.79 30.63
C ALA A 365 -13.52 -3.48 31.33
N ASP A 366 -12.76 -4.51 31.69
CA ASP A 366 -11.43 -4.35 32.29
C ASP A 366 -10.26 -4.59 31.31
N ASN A 367 -10.57 -4.81 30.04
CA ASN A 367 -9.63 -5.06 28.93
C ASN A 367 -8.68 -6.23 29.25
N SER A 368 -9.26 -7.34 29.68
CA SER A 368 -8.52 -8.55 30.05
C SER A 368 -8.26 -9.50 28.88
N GLY A 369 -8.84 -9.23 27.71
CA GLY A 369 -8.84 -10.08 26.53
C GLY A 369 -9.84 -11.24 26.60
N THR A 370 -10.77 -11.21 27.55
CA THR A 370 -11.82 -12.23 27.73
C THR A 370 -13.04 -11.65 28.44
N LEU A 371 -14.23 -11.80 27.84
CA LEU A 371 -15.48 -11.52 28.53
C LEU A 371 -15.78 -12.56 29.62
N GLN A 372 -15.81 -12.12 30.88
CA GLN A 372 -15.97 -12.95 32.07
C GLN A 372 -16.75 -12.24 33.19
N LEU A 373 -16.85 -12.91 34.36
CA LEU A 373 -17.59 -12.37 35.50
C LEU A 373 -16.98 -11.07 36.05
N THR A 374 -15.66 -10.91 35.92
CA THR A 374 -14.95 -9.75 36.48
C THR A 374 -15.34 -8.46 35.77
N ASP A 375 -15.75 -8.50 34.50
CA ASP A 375 -16.21 -7.32 33.74
C ASP A 375 -17.45 -6.69 34.36
N GLY A 376 -18.46 -7.52 34.67
CA GLY A 376 -19.66 -7.05 35.36
C GLY A 376 -19.34 -6.48 36.75
N ILE A 377 -18.39 -7.10 37.47
CA ILE A 377 -17.94 -6.60 38.78
C ILE A 377 -17.17 -5.28 38.63
N PHE A 378 -16.35 -5.15 37.59
CA PHE A 378 -15.55 -3.98 37.28
C PHE A 378 -16.45 -2.77 37.01
N LEU A 379 -17.46 -2.93 36.15
CA LEU A 379 -18.45 -1.88 35.88
C LEU A 379 -19.22 -1.47 37.14
N LEU A 380 -19.68 -2.43 37.94
CA LEU A 380 -20.37 -2.12 39.20
C LEU A 380 -19.46 -1.37 40.19
N ASN A 381 -18.17 -1.71 40.23
CA ASN A 381 -17.20 -1.03 41.08
C ASN A 381 -16.99 0.42 40.64
N TYR A 382 -16.81 0.64 39.34
CA TYR A 382 -16.72 1.97 38.73
C TYR A 382 -17.95 2.82 39.06
N LEU A 383 -19.16 2.28 38.79
CA LEU A 383 -20.42 3.01 38.88
C LEU A 383 -20.83 3.37 40.33
N PHE A 384 -20.61 2.49 41.30
CA PHE A 384 -21.22 2.64 42.63
C PHE A 384 -20.26 2.92 43.78
N ILE A 385 -18.98 2.57 43.64
CA ILE A 385 -18.01 2.70 44.74
C ILE A 385 -16.72 3.44 44.35
N GLY A 386 -16.70 4.07 43.18
CA GLY A 386 -15.59 4.91 42.72
C GLY A 386 -14.35 4.11 42.35
N GLY A 387 -14.54 2.95 41.72
CA GLY A 387 -13.46 2.20 41.06
C GLY A 387 -12.84 2.94 39.89
N ALA A 388 -11.81 2.35 39.27
CA ALA A 388 -11.22 2.89 38.05
C ALA A 388 -12.26 2.91 36.91
N PRO A 389 -12.25 3.92 36.03
CA PRO A 389 -13.06 3.90 34.81
C PRO A 389 -12.58 2.78 33.86
N PRO A 390 -13.45 2.31 32.95
CA PRO A 390 -13.04 1.43 31.86
C PRO A 390 -11.81 2.00 31.13
N PRO A 391 -10.80 1.16 30.81
CA PRO A 391 -9.70 1.55 29.94
C PRO A 391 -10.19 2.11 28.60
N ALA A 392 -9.32 2.83 27.88
CA ALA A 392 -9.64 3.31 26.53
C ALA A 392 -10.17 2.17 25.63
N PRO A 393 -11.20 2.39 24.80
CA PRO A 393 -11.98 3.63 24.65
C PRO A 393 -13.14 3.74 25.68
N GLY A 394 -12.83 3.96 26.96
CA GLY A 394 -13.80 4.15 28.04
C GLY A 394 -14.24 5.60 28.21
N GLY A 395 -15.54 5.86 28.05
CA GLY A 395 -16.18 7.16 28.28
C GLY A 395 -16.38 8.04 27.04
N GLU A 396 -15.70 7.73 25.93
CA GLU A 396 -15.91 8.32 24.61
C GLU A 396 -15.66 7.26 23.53
N CYS A 397 -16.26 7.43 22.35
CA CYS A 397 -16.09 6.53 21.22
C CYS A 397 -14.67 6.55 20.67
N GLY A 398 -14.02 5.39 20.63
CA GLY A 398 -12.68 5.23 20.08
C GLY A 398 -12.45 3.82 19.57
N LEU A 399 -11.26 3.59 19.01
CA LEU A 399 -10.78 2.28 18.59
C LEU A 399 -10.24 1.52 19.80
N ASP A 400 -10.17 0.19 19.68
CA ASP A 400 -9.43 -0.63 20.65
C ASP A 400 -7.94 -0.24 20.62
N PRO A 401 -7.29 0.09 21.76
CA PRO A 401 -5.87 0.37 21.78
C PRO A 401 -5.06 -0.88 21.39
N GLU A 402 -3.97 -0.68 20.67
CA GLU A 402 -3.04 -1.75 20.26
C GLU A 402 -2.49 -2.56 21.45
N GLU A 403 -2.46 -1.99 22.66
CA GLU A 403 -1.91 -2.63 23.84
C GLU A 403 -2.81 -2.49 25.10
N PRO A 404 -3.09 -3.59 25.83
CA PRO A 404 -2.70 -4.97 25.49
C PRO A 404 -3.46 -5.50 24.28
N ALA A 405 -2.74 -6.03 23.29
CA ALA A 405 -3.36 -6.72 22.18
C ALA A 405 -4.14 -7.93 22.71
N ASP A 406 -5.40 -8.05 22.32
CA ASP A 406 -6.19 -9.21 22.63
C ASP A 406 -6.89 -9.78 21.39
N GLY A 407 -7.29 -11.05 21.49
CA GLY A 407 -7.95 -11.77 20.39
C GLY A 407 -9.47 -11.61 20.43
N LEU A 408 -9.96 -10.66 21.21
CA LEU A 408 -11.35 -10.26 21.24
C LEU A 408 -11.57 -9.22 20.12
N GLY A 409 -12.81 -9.06 19.68
CA GLY A 409 -13.09 -8.19 18.56
C GLY A 409 -14.48 -7.57 18.63
N CYS A 410 -14.65 -6.50 17.89
CA CYS A 410 -15.89 -5.78 17.77
C CYS A 410 -16.48 -6.05 16.37
N GLU A 411 -17.59 -6.79 16.26
CA GLU A 411 -18.21 -7.03 14.95
C GLU A 411 -19.01 -5.80 14.50
N THR A 412 -19.84 -5.25 15.40
CA THR A 412 -20.65 -4.05 15.14
C THR A 412 -20.87 -3.24 16.42
N PHE A 413 -20.87 -1.90 16.30
CA PHE A 413 -21.23 -0.97 17.37
C PHE A 413 -21.90 0.27 16.76
N GLU A 414 -23.18 0.47 17.05
CA GLU A 414 -24.04 1.46 16.37
C GLU A 414 -24.14 2.79 17.12
N SER A 415 -23.76 2.81 18.40
CA SER A 415 -23.93 3.99 19.25
C SER A 415 -22.80 5.01 19.16
N CYS A 416 -21.87 4.84 18.21
CA CYS A 416 -20.82 5.81 17.92
C CYS A 416 -21.19 6.71 16.72
N PRO A 417 -21.03 8.05 16.85
CA PRO A 417 -21.42 9.03 15.82
C PRO A 417 -20.41 9.19 14.69
#